data_AF-A0A382LDJ4-F1
#
_entry.id   AF-A0A382LDJ4-F1
#
_cell.length_a   1.000
_cell.length_b   1.000
_cell.length_c   1.000
_cell.angle_alpha   90.00
_cell.angle_beta   90.00
_cell.angle_gamma   90.00
#
_symmetry.space_group_name_H-M   'P 1'
#
loop_
_entity.id
_entity.type
_entity.pdbx_description
1 polymer ?
#
loop_
_entity_poly.entity_id
_entity_poly.type
_entity_poly.pdbx_seq_one_letter_code
_entity_poly.pdbx_strand_id
1 'polypeptide(L)'
;MRVLIMTDMEGVSGIVVWDQVSGGKPMYEEGRRLYTEEINAAVRDARAGGATEIVVPDCHGAGGEWAFNSLIPDMLDPDCEWVSHHPWSRYTELLEHGCDATLLVGMHARANTPDGVLCHTISTSTWRNLWFNDDLVG
;
A
#
# COMPACT_ATOMS: atom_id res chain seq x y z
N MET A 1 -14.66 -11.69 11.27
CA MET A 1 -13.88 -11.85 10.01
C MET A 1 -12.68 -10.93 10.08
N ARG A 2 -11.49 -11.49 9.84
CA ARG A 2 -10.21 -10.79 9.91
C ARG A 2 -9.73 -10.45 8.50
N VAL A 3 -9.53 -9.16 8.24
CA VAL A 3 -9.16 -8.64 6.93
C VAL A 3 -7.82 -7.92 7.01
N LEU A 4 -6.88 -8.33 6.17
CA LEU A 4 -5.64 -7.60 5.91
C LEU A 4 -5.84 -6.71 4.70
N ILE A 5 -5.58 -5.41 4.82
CA ILE A 5 -5.59 -4.49 3.68
C ILE A 5 -4.14 -4.11 3.42
N MET A 6 -3.48 -4.78 2.46
CA MET A 6 -2.15 -4.38 2.02
C MET A 6 -2.28 -3.17 1.12
N THR A 7 -1.48 -2.14 1.38
CA THR A 7 -1.64 -0.84 0.74
C THR A 7 -0.35 -0.36 0.08
N ASP A 8 -0.50 0.24 -1.09
CA ASP A 8 0.57 0.95 -1.79
C ASP A 8 0.03 2.25 -2.39
N MET A 9 0.88 3.17 -2.84
CA MET A 9 0.43 4.50 -3.27
C MET A 9 0.26 4.64 -4.78
N GLU A 10 1.11 4.03 -5.59
CA GLU A 10 1.21 4.32 -7.02
C GLU A 10 -0.07 4.02 -7.81
N GLY A 11 -0.87 3.06 -7.33
CA GLY A 11 -2.15 2.68 -7.93
C GLY A 11 -3.36 3.42 -7.38
N VAL A 12 -3.18 4.33 -6.41
CA VAL A 12 -4.29 5.11 -5.83
C VAL A 12 -4.92 6.01 -6.88
N SER A 13 -6.25 6.08 -6.88
CA SER A 13 -6.97 6.95 -7.81
C SER A 13 -6.55 8.42 -7.64
N GLY A 14 -6.09 9.04 -8.73
CA GLY A 14 -5.60 10.42 -8.77
C GLY A 14 -4.08 10.55 -8.61
N ILE A 15 -3.37 9.47 -8.30
CA ILE A 15 -1.91 9.41 -8.34
C ILE A 15 -1.46 9.07 -9.77
N VAL A 16 -0.66 9.96 -10.35
CA VAL A 16 -0.23 9.89 -11.76
C VAL A 16 1.24 10.25 -11.97
N VAL A 17 1.90 10.84 -10.96
CA VAL A 17 3.31 11.27 -11.05
C VAL A 17 4.09 10.92 -9.78
N TRP A 18 5.40 10.66 -9.95
CA TRP A 18 6.29 10.27 -8.85
C TRP A 18 6.35 11.26 -7.68
N ASP A 19 6.13 12.54 -7.93
CA ASP A 19 6.14 13.57 -6.88
C ASP A 19 4.98 13.40 -5.88
N GLN A 20 3.91 12.69 -6.23
CA GLN A 20 2.80 12.37 -5.32
C GLN A 20 3.14 11.22 -4.35
N VAL A 21 4.11 10.36 -4.69
CA VAL A 21 4.46 9.17 -3.89
C VAL A 21 5.85 9.25 -3.25
N SER A 22 6.67 10.24 -3.63
CA SER A 22 8.01 10.37 -3.08
C SER A 22 8.06 11.31 -1.87
N GLY A 23 8.55 10.81 -0.73
CA GLY A 23 8.68 11.59 0.51
C GLY A 23 9.45 12.89 0.32
N GLY A 24 8.94 13.97 0.91
CA GLY A 24 9.56 15.30 0.84
C GLY A 24 9.38 16.05 -0.49
N LYS A 25 8.66 15.48 -1.47
CA LYS A 25 8.29 16.20 -2.70
C LYS A 25 7.10 17.13 -2.50
N PRO A 26 6.95 18.18 -3.32
CA PRO A 26 5.86 19.16 -3.17
C PRO A 26 4.45 18.58 -3.22
N MET A 27 4.24 17.51 -3.99
CA MET A 27 2.92 16.87 -4.16
C MET A 27 2.68 15.70 -3.21
N TYR A 28 3.67 15.34 -2.37
CA TYR A 28 3.58 14.14 -1.53
C TYR A 28 2.43 14.22 -0.54
N GLU A 29 2.20 15.38 0.08
CA GLU A 29 1.09 15.56 1.02
C GLU A 29 -0.28 15.47 0.35
N GLU A 30 -0.42 15.83 -0.93
CA GLU A 30 -1.63 15.56 -1.71
C GLU A 30 -1.81 14.04 -1.88
N GLY A 31 -0.74 13.34 -2.29
CA GLY A 31 -0.76 11.89 -2.47
C GLY A 31 -1.09 11.13 -1.19
N ARG A 32 -0.53 11.52 -0.04
CA ARG A 32 -0.86 10.93 1.27
C ARG A 32 -2.33 11.06 1.64
N ARG A 33 -2.96 12.21 1.30
CA ARG A 33 -4.38 12.42 1.55
C ARG A 33 -5.24 11.53 0.66
N LEU A 34 -4.92 11.43 -0.63
CA LEU A 34 -5.60 10.51 -1.56
C LEU A 34 -5.45 9.05 -1.09
N TYR A 35 -4.23 8.65 -0.73
CA TYR A 35 -3.92 7.32 -0.22
C TYR A 35 -4.71 6.98 1.04
N THR A 36 -4.71 7.88 2.04
CA THR A 36 -5.44 7.65 3.30
C THR A 36 -6.96 7.57 3.06
N GLU A 37 -7.53 8.41 2.20
CA GLU A 37 -8.96 8.37 1.91
C GLU A 37 -9.40 7.12 1.12
N GLU A 38 -8.57 6.64 0.18
CA GLU A 38 -8.85 5.40 -0.55
C GLU A 38 -8.81 4.18 0.40
N ILE A 39 -7.86 4.17 1.33
CA ILE A 39 -7.78 3.16 2.39
C ILE A 39 -8.98 3.23 3.31
N ASN A 40 -9.39 4.43 3.75
CA ASN A 40 -10.58 4.60 4.57
C ASN A 40 -11.84 4.09 3.87
N ALA A 41 -11.95 4.25 2.54
CA ALA A 41 -13.03 3.65 1.79
C ALA A 41 -13.01 2.12 1.87
N ALA A 42 -11.83 1.50 1.68
CA ALA A 42 -11.67 0.05 1.81
C ALA A 42 -11.98 -0.46 3.24
N VAL A 43 -11.57 0.28 4.29
CA VAL A 43 -11.88 -0.06 5.69
C VAL A 43 -13.38 -0.03 5.94
N ARG A 44 -14.07 1.05 5.54
CA ARG A 44 -15.53 1.19 5.72
C ARG A 44 -16.30 0.09 5.00
N ASP A 45 -15.89 -0.25 3.79
CA ASP A 45 -16.55 -1.30 3.00
C ASP A 45 -16.24 -2.70 3.53
N ALA A 46 -15.02 -2.96 4.00
CA ALA A 46 -14.68 -4.21 4.69
C ALA A 46 -15.53 -4.38 5.97
N ARG A 47 -15.68 -3.32 6.75
CA ARG A 47 -16.54 -3.30 7.94
C ARG A 47 -18.00 -3.54 7.59
N ALA A 48 -18.52 -2.88 6.58
CA ALA A 48 -19.87 -3.12 6.06
C ALA A 48 -20.06 -4.56 5.56
N GLY A 49 -19.00 -5.18 5.04
CA GLY A 49 -18.92 -6.58 4.66
C GLY A 49 -18.82 -7.57 5.83
N GLY A 50 -18.83 -7.10 7.08
CA GLY A 50 -18.79 -7.93 8.30
C GLY A 50 -17.39 -8.18 8.86
N ALA A 51 -16.37 -7.43 8.41
CA ALA A 51 -15.06 -7.47 9.04
C ALA A 51 -15.14 -6.96 10.49
N THR A 52 -14.51 -7.69 11.40
CA THR A 52 -14.46 -7.38 12.84
C THR A 52 -13.06 -7.03 13.29
N GLU A 53 -12.04 -7.43 12.53
CA GLU A 53 -10.63 -7.10 12.72
C GLU A 53 -10.08 -6.67 11.36
N ILE A 54 -9.63 -5.43 11.25
CA ILE A 54 -9.10 -4.85 10.02
C ILE A 54 -7.72 -4.28 10.33
N VAL A 55 -6.71 -4.71 9.58
CA VAL A 55 -5.35 -4.22 9.76
C VAL A 55 -4.78 -3.70 8.46
N VAL A 56 -4.16 -2.53 8.53
CA VAL A 56 -3.66 -1.76 7.40
C VAL A 56 -2.16 -1.47 7.57
N PRO A 57 -1.26 -2.34 7.08
CA PRO A 57 0.15 -2.01 6.99
C PRO A 57 0.44 -1.10 5.80
N ASP A 58 1.11 0.03 6.08
CA ASP A 58 1.65 0.89 5.04
C ASP A 58 2.85 0.22 4.37
N CYS A 59 2.67 -0.27 3.14
CA CYS A 59 3.72 -0.97 2.42
C CYS A 59 4.50 -0.04 1.46
N HIS A 60 4.16 1.25 1.41
CA HIS A 60 4.71 2.16 0.42
C HIS A 60 6.11 2.68 0.79
N GLY A 61 7.05 2.56 -0.16
CA GLY A 61 8.46 2.89 0.01
C GLY A 61 8.83 4.33 -0.33
N ALA A 62 8.21 5.34 0.31
CA ALA A 62 8.41 6.76 -0.02
C ALA A 62 9.85 7.30 0.14
N GLY A 63 10.75 6.53 0.76
CA GLY A 63 12.17 6.84 0.92
C GLY A 63 12.51 7.69 2.16
N GLY A 64 13.77 7.63 2.59
CA GLY A 64 14.25 8.39 3.75
C GLY A 64 13.44 8.13 5.02
N GLU A 65 13.08 9.21 5.73
CA GLU A 65 12.25 9.17 6.94
C GLU A 65 10.75 8.89 6.65
N TRP A 66 10.35 8.83 5.38
CA TRP A 66 8.96 8.61 4.95
C TRP A 66 8.70 7.14 4.58
N ALA A 67 9.74 6.30 4.52
CA ALA A 67 9.61 4.91 4.16
C ALA A 67 8.61 4.18 5.08
N PHE A 68 7.58 3.59 4.47
CA PHE A 68 6.48 2.88 5.13
C PHE A 68 5.69 3.79 6.10
N ASN A 69 5.63 5.09 5.83
CA ASN A 69 5.00 6.10 6.70
C ASN A 69 4.32 7.22 5.90
N SER A 70 3.41 6.80 5.03
CA SER A 70 2.64 7.61 4.10
C SER A 70 1.19 7.83 4.57
N LEU A 71 0.66 6.92 5.39
CA LEU A 71 -0.63 7.10 6.09
C LEU A 71 -0.67 8.39 6.93
N ILE A 72 -1.84 9.04 7.02
CA ILE A 72 -2.08 10.21 7.88
C ILE A 72 -2.88 9.76 9.11
N PRO A 73 -2.27 9.63 10.30
CA PRO A 73 -2.92 9.07 11.49
C PRO A 73 -4.24 9.75 11.87
N ASP A 74 -4.26 11.09 11.83
CA ASP A 74 -5.43 11.87 12.24
C ASP A 74 -6.62 11.77 11.27
N MET A 75 -6.41 11.19 10.08
CA MET A 75 -7.43 10.99 9.06
C MET A 75 -7.89 9.53 8.96
N LEU A 76 -7.19 8.58 9.57
CA LEU A 76 -7.49 7.16 9.42
C LEU A 76 -8.82 6.80 10.09
N ASP A 77 -9.56 5.90 9.44
CA ASP A 77 -10.82 5.39 9.95
C ASP A 77 -10.58 4.58 11.25
N PRO A 78 -11.34 4.87 12.33
CA PRO A 78 -11.11 4.24 13.64
C PRO A 78 -11.47 2.75 13.69
N ASP A 79 -12.15 2.18 12.68
CA ASP A 79 -12.48 0.76 12.63
C ASP A 79 -11.30 -0.13 12.16
N CYS A 80 -10.10 0.43 11.97
CA CYS A 80 -8.89 -0.31 11.66
C CYS A 80 -7.73 -0.07 12.64
N GLU A 81 -6.87 -1.08 12.74
CA GLU A 81 -5.50 -0.93 13.24
C GLU A 81 -4.57 -0.67 12.05
N TRP A 82 -3.57 0.19 12.22
CA TRP A 82 -2.63 0.52 11.16
C TRP A 82 -1.19 0.36 11.63
N VAL A 83 -0.31 0.03 10.70
CA VAL A 83 1.10 -0.24 10.96
C VAL A 83 1.93 0.66 10.05
N SER A 84 2.82 1.46 10.63
CA SER A 84 3.78 2.28 9.88
C SER A 84 5.22 2.01 10.35
N HIS A 85 6.17 2.48 9.55
CA HIS A 85 7.62 2.30 9.71
C HIS A 85 8.09 0.85 9.77
N HIS A 86 7.21 -0.12 9.54
CA HIS A 86 7.58 -1.50 9.48
C HIS A 86 8.27 -1.77 8.14
N PRO A 87 9.50 -2.32 8.11
CA PRO A 87 10.19 -2.55 6.86
C PRO A 87 9.38 -3.44 5.91
N TRP A 88 9.46 -3.15 4.60
CA TRP A 88 8.81 -3.92 3.55
C TRP A 88 8.96 -5.42 3.74
N SER A 89 7.89 -6.16 3.49
CA SER A 89 7.77 -7.63 3.63
C SER A 89 8.00 -8.20 5.03
N ARG A 90 8.19 -7.37 6.07
CA ARG A 90 8.45 -7.86 7.42
C ARG A 90 7.24 -7.91 8.34
N TYR A 91 6.15 -7.23 7.99
CA TYR A 91 4.90 -7.34 8.75
C TYR A 91 4.16 -8.59 8.28
N THR A 92 4.48 -9.74 8.88
CA THR A 92 3.99 -11.06 8.47
C THR A 92 2.96 -11.66 9.42
N GLU A 93 2.68 -10.99 10.54
CA GLU A 93 1.86 -11.51 11.64
C GLU A 93 0.50 -12.06 11.17
N LEU A 94 -0.22 -11.31 10.33
CA LEU A 94 -1.52 -11.74 9.80
C LEU A 94 -1.44 -12.83 8.74
N LEU A 95 -0.30 -12.96 8.07
CA LEU A 95 -0.07 -14.07 7.13
C LEU A 95 0.26 -15.35 7.90
N GLU A 96 0.94 -15.24 9.04
CA GLU A 96 1.34 -16.37 9.88
C GLU A 96 0.20 -16.88 10.76
N HIS A 97 -0.58 -15.98 11.37
CA HIS A 97 -1.73 -16.33 12.20
C HIS A 97 -3.02 -16.56 11.40
N GLY A 98 -3.03 -16.16 10.13
CA GLY A 98 -4.16 -16.28 9.22
C GLY A 98 -5.07 -15.06 9.24
N CYS A 99 -5.64 -14.79 8.07
CA CYS A 99 -6.73 -13.86 7.83
C CYS A 99 -7.79 -14.53 6.94
N ASP A 100 -9.02 -14.05 7.01
CA ASP A 100 -10.13 -14.58 6.20
C ASP A 100 -10.10 -14.00 4.77
N ALA A 101 -9.55 -12.79 4.62
CA ALA A 101 -9.38 -12.13 3.34
C ALA A 101 -8.20 -11.15 3.35
N THR A 102 -7.59 -10.97 2.17
CA THR A 102 -6.61 -9.91 1.90
C THR A 102 -7.13 -9.03 0.79
N LEU A 103 -7.14 -7.72 1.02
CA LEU A 103 -7.39 -6.71 0.01
C LEU A 103 -6.06 -6.09 -0.41
N LEU A 104 -5.87 -5.92 -1.70
CA LEU A 104 -4.70 -5.29 -2.29
C LEU A 104 -5.13 -3.93 -2.85
N VAL A 105 -4.83 -2.84 -2.14
CA VAL A 105 -5.36 -1.50 -2.43
C VAL A 105 -4.22 -0.57 -2.84
N GLY A 106 -4.45 0.25 -3.87
CA GLY A 106 -3.44 1.16 -4.41
C GLY A 106 -2.21 0.47 -5.05
N MET A 107 -2.30 -0.82 -5.34
CA MET A 107 -1.24 -1.58 -6.02
C MET A 107 -1.07 -1.13 -7.47
N HIS A 108 0.15 -1.25 -7.99
CA HIS A 108 0.49 -0.86 -9.35
C HIS A 108 1.00 -2.03 -10.18
N ALA A 109 1.14 -1.81 -11.49
CA ALA A 109 1.69 -2.81 -12.39
C ALA A 109 3.19 -3.02 -12.14
N ARG A 110 3.65 -4.26 -12.30
CA ARG A 110 5.08 -4.61 -12.27
C ARG A 110 5.89 -3.86 -13.33
N ALA A 111 7.21 -3.82 -13.15
CA ALA A 111 8.14 -3.16 -14.06
C ALA A 111 8.01 -3.65 -15.52
N ASN A 112 8.19 -2.72 -16.46
CA ASN A 112 8.09 -2.95 -17.91
C ASN A 112 6.69 -3.38 -18.39
N THR A 113 5.64 -3.13 -17.62
CA THR A 113 4.26 -3.31 -18.10
C THR A 113 3.88 -2.15 -19.02
N PRO A 114 3.52 -2.39 -20.29
CA PRO A 114 3.07 -1.33 -21.19
C PRO A 114 1.90 -0.55 -20.58
N ASP A 115 1.94 0.78 -20.70
CA ASP A 115 0.93 1.71 -20.19
C ASP A 115 0.68 1.63 -18.66
N GLY A 116 1.54 0.93 -17.91
CA GLY A 116 1.49 0.88 -16.46
C GLY A 116 1.97 2.18 -15.83
N VAL A 117 1.04 2.96 -15.27
CA VAL A 117 1.34 4.17 -14.50
C VAL A 117 2.28 3.82 -13.35
N LEU A 118 3.40 4.54 -13.26
CA LEU A 118 4.44 4.36 -12.24
C LEU A 118 4.94 2.89 -12.12
N CYS A 119 4.87 2.11 -13.19
CA CYS A 119 5.17 0.68 -13.12
C CYS A 119 6.62 0.41 -12.73
N HIS A 120 6.79 -0.43 -11.72
CA HIS A 120 8.08 -0.89 -11.23
C HIS A 120 7.90 -2.17 -10.41
N THR A 121 8.96 -2.76 -9.87
CA THR A 121 8.86 -3.95 -9.02
C THR A 121 9.76 -3.73 -7.81
N ILE A 122 9.18 -3.52 -6.62
CA ILE A 122 9.85 -3.26 -5.33
C ILE A 122 10.63 -1.93 -5.30
N SER A 123 11.49 -1.67 -6.28
CA SER A 123 12.26 -0.43 -6.40
C SER A 123 12.42 -0.05 -7.87
N THR A 124 12.40 1.25 -8.15
CA THR A 124 12.71 1.80 -9.48
C THR A 124 14.19 1.71 -9.85
N SER A 125 15.08 1.42 -8.90
CA SER A 125 16.54 1.48 -9.11
C SER A 125 17.30 0.18 -8.87
N THR A 126 16.81 -0.70 -8.00
CA THR A 126 17.55 -1.90 -7.58
C THR A 126 16.93 -3.21 -8.06
N TRP A 127 15.66 -3.20 -8.45
CA TRP A 127 14.92 -4.39 -8.85
C TRP A 127 14.28 -4.16 -10.21
N ARG A 128 14.36 -5.18 -11.09
CA ARG A 128 13.73 -5.11 -12.40
C ARG A 128 12.61 -6.12 -12.56
N ASN A 129 12.79 -7.34 -12.07
CA ASN A 129 11.84 -8.42 -12.23
C ASN A 129 11.95 -9.33 -10.99
N LEU A 130 10.83 -9.95 -10.61
CA LEU A 130 10.77 -10.95 -9.55
C LEU A 130 10.17 -12.23 -10.12
N TRP A 131 10.69 -13.39 -9.71
CA TRP A 131 10.14 -14.68 -10.11
C TRP A 131 9.87 -15.55 -8.90
N PHE A 132 8.72 -16.21 -8.93
CA PHE A 132 8.47 -17.37 -8.09
C PHE A 132 8.56 -18.62 -8.97
N ASN A 133 9.59 -19.42 -8.73
CA ASN A 133 10.03 -20.44 -9.68
C ASN A 133 10.29 -19.80 -11.06
N ASP A 134 9.59 -20.26 -12.10
CA ASP A 134 9.72 -19.76 -13.47
C ASP A 134 8.66 -18.69 -13.82
N ASP A 135 7.73 -18.41 -12.90
CA ASP A 135 6.65 -17.46 -13.14
C ASP A 135 7.11 -16.05 -12.79
N LEU A 136 7.14 -15.18 -13.80
CA LEU A 136 7.40 -13.75 -13.60
C LEU A 136 6.22 -13.15 -12.81
N VAL A 137 6.53 -12.53 -11.68
CA VAL A 137 5.60 -11.90 -10.74
C VAL A 137 6.02 -10.47 -10.44
N GLY A 138 5.15 -9.74 -9.76
CA GLY A 138 5.37 -8.38 -9.27
C GLY A 138 4.14 -7.51 -9.45
#